data_AF-A0A2P8R1I3-F1
#
_entry.id   AF-A0A2P8R1I3-F1
#
_cell.length_a   1.000
_cell.length_b   1.000
_cell.length_c   1.000
_cell.angle_alpha   90.00
_cell.angle_beta   90.00
_cell.angle_gamma   90.00
#
_symmetry.space_group_name_H-M   'P 1'
#
loop_
_entity.id
_entity.type
_entity.pdbx_description
1 polymer ?
#
loop_
_entity_poly.entity_id
_entity_poly.type
_entity_poly.pdbx_seq_one_letter_code
_entity_poly.pdbx_strand_id
1 'polypeptide(L)'
;MKQILTLIFTFFIFANFTFANDVNKSLNNEQISGINKNLNQDINLTKQFNELSKAINSNDYKKVKNILDKNPQLMDLKNNENMKLVHLEVVNSENATNEILKLILSYEKELDVYYGIAMFVPIKTHFGDTAGVEISKMLFSIHSDLPNEIDETFKEKYAFSVLFIIYLQNNFELFKLYLESGFKISNEDSTINDISHDMLKFIQEDKGYKLDVHFIPSETKKFLQSSEYQTYKKEKLKWIKEILKYKKISEFRKFNIGFLYILFDVTQDDEIKQLLDGGK
;
A
#
# COMPACT_ATOMS: atom_id res chain seq x y z
N MET A 1 47.08 -17.11 -65.51
CA MET A 1 45.77 -17.32 -64.85
C MET A 1 45.87 -17.43 -63.33
N LYS A 2 46.69 -18.31 -62.74
CA LYS A 2 46.80 -18.44 -61.27
C LYS A 2 47.15 -17.13 -60.53
N GLN A 3 48.14 -16.37 -61.02
CA GLN A 3 48.57 -15.12 -60.37
C GLN A 3 47.51 -14.00 -60.41
N ILE A 4 46.75 -13.87 -61.52
CA ILE A 4 45.67 -12.89 -61.65
C ILE A 4 44.50 -13.26 -60.72
N LEU A 5 44.16 -14.55 -60.63
CA LEU A 5 43.11 -15.01 -59.71
C LEU A 5 43.49 -14.75 -58.25
N THR A 6 44.76 -14.98 -57.87
CA THR A 6 45.26 -14.67 -56.53
C THR A 6 45.19 -13.17 -56.24
N LEU A 7 45.53 -12.31 -57.19
CA LEU A 7 45.47 -10.86 -56.99
C LEU A 7 44.03 -10.38 -56.77
N ILE A 8 43.07 -10.90 -57.55
CA ILE A 8 41.64 -10.57 -57.42
C ILE A 8 41.07 -11.09 -56.10
N PHE A 9 41.45 -12.31 -55.68
CA PHE A 9 41.00 -12.91 -54.42
C PHE A 9 41.55 -12.13 -53.22
N THR A 10 42.80 -11.71 -53.26
CA THR A 10 43.43 -10.88 -52.23
C THR A 10 42.75 -9.51 -52.14
N PHE A 11 42.43 -8.86 -53.27
CA PHE A 11 41.68 -7.60 -53.29
C PHE A 11 40.27 -7.74 -52.71
N PHE A 12 39.56 -8.83 -53.02
CA PHE A 12 38.24 -9.12 -52.45
C PHE A 12 38.30 -9.36 -50.93
N ILE A 13 39.33 -10.03 -50.44
CA ILE A 13 39.53 -10.28 -49.01
C ILE A 13 39.82 -8.95 -48.29
N PHE A 14 40.74 -8.12 -48.80
CA PHE A 14 41.04 -6.83 -48.17
C PHE A 14 39.87 -5.85 -48.24
N ALA A 15 39.11 -5.79 -49.34
CA ALA A 15 37.91 -4.96 -49.43
C ALA A 15 36.83 -5.39 -48.42
N ASN A 16 36.59 -6.70 -48.26
CA ASN A 16 35.65 -7.22 -47.26
C ASN A 16 36.14 -7.03 -45.82
N PHE A 17 37.44 -7.15 -45.54
CA PHE A 17 37.98 -6.84 -44.22
C PHE A 17 37.87 -5.36 -43.88
N THR A 18 38.07 -4.46 -44.85
CA THR A 18 37.93 -3.01 -44.63
C THR A 18 36.47 -2.64 -44.39
N PHE A 19 35.54 -3.21 -45.18
CA PHE A 19 34.10 -3.01 -45.01
C PHE A 19 33.57 -3.62 -43.70
N ALA A 20 34.02 -4.82 -43.33
CA ALA A 20 33.67 -5.45 -42.05
C ALA A 20 34.24 -4.65 -40.86
N ASN A 21 35.44 -4.06 -40.97
CA ASN A 21 36.02 -3.26 -39.91
C ASN A 21 35.33 -1.90 -39.76
N ASP A 22 34.86 -1.29 -40.85
CA ASP A 22 34.07 -0.05 -40.81
C ASP A 22 32.63 -0.28 -40.30
N VAL A 23 32.00 -1.40 -40.67
CA VAL A 23 30.68 -1.81 -40.14
C VAL A 23 30.79 -2.20 -38.65
N ASN A 24 31.85 -2.89 -38.25
CA ASN A 24 32.07 -3.24 -36.83
C ASN A 24 32.43 -1.99 -36.01
N LYS A 25 33.12 -0.99 -36.59
CA LYS A 25 33.31 0.32 -35.95
C LYS A 25 32.02 1.13 -35.85
N SER A 26 31.16 1.14 -36.87
CA SER A 26 29.89 1.87 -36.81
C SER A 26 28.92 1.22 -35.82
N LEU A 27 28.79 -0.11 -35.84
CA LEU A 27 27.94 -0.87 -34.93
C LEU A 27 28.44 -0.84 -33.48
N ASN A 28 29.76 -0.96 -33.25
CA ASN A 28 30.30 -0.82 -31.89
C ASN A 28 30.26 0.63 -31.40
N ASN A 29 30.48 1.63 -32.25
CA ASN A 29 30.32 3.02 -31.82
C ASN A 29 28.86 3.37 -31.55
N GLU A 30 27.89 2.84 -32.28
CA GLU A 30 26.46 3.04 -32.00
C GLU A 30 25.99 2.26 -30.77
N GLN A 31 26.42 1.01 -30.57
CA GLN A 31 26.13 0.23 -29.36
C GLN A 31 26.83 0.79 -28.13
N ILE A 32 28.10 1.17 -28.20
CA ILE A 32 28.85 1.78 -27.07
C ILE A 32 28.33 3.20 -26.79
N SER A 33 27.94 3.97 -27.82
CA SER A 33 27.23 5.25 -27.68
C SER A 33 25.88 5.08 -26.98
N GLY A 34 25.10 4.06 -27.37
CA GLY A 34 23.81 3.74 -26.74
C GLY A 34 23.93 3.23 -25.31
N ILE A 35 24.89 2.33 -25.04
CA ILE A 35 25.17 1.79 -23.70
C ILE A 35 25.71 2.89 -22.77
N ASN A 36 26.67 3.70 -23.21
CA ASN A 36 27.18 4.82 -22.41
C ASN A 36 26.15 5.94 -22.22
N LYS A 37 25.27 6.20 -23.21
CA LYS A 37 24.18 7.17 -23.04
C LYS A 37 23.17 6.69 -22.01
N ASN A 38 22.74 5.44 -22.08
CA ASN A 38 21.79 4.86 -21.12
C ASN A 38 22.40 4.80 -19.71
N LEU A 39 23.65 4.33 -19.56
CA LEU A 39 24.33 4.27 -18.27
C LEU A 39 24.53 5.67 -17.64
N ASN A 40 24.91 6.67 -18.46
CA ASN A 40 25.06 8.05 -17.99
C ASN A 40 23.72 8.72 -17.68
N GLN A 41 22.66 8.37 -18.40
CA GLN A 41 21.30 8.81 -18.09
C GLN A 41 20.80 8.21 -16.78
N ASP A 42 21.04 6.93 -16.53
CA ASP A 42 20.64 6.23 -15.29
C ASP A 42 21.40 6.77 -14.06
N ILE A 43 22.71 7.01 -14.20
CA ILE A 43 23.53 7.65 -13.14
C ILE A 43 23.04 9.07 -12.87
N ASN A 44 22.68 9.84 -13.91
CA ASN A 44 22.17 11.19 -13.75
C ASN A 44 20.80 11.22 -13.06
N LEU A 45 19.87 10.34 -13.45
CA LEU A 45 18.55 10.21 -12.81
C LEU A 45 18.68 9.80 -11.34
N THR A 46 19.55 8.83 -11.03
CA THR A 46 19.82 8.41 -9.65
C THR A 46 20.35 9.56 -8.80
N LYS A 47 21.28 10.35 -9.35
CA LYS A 47 21.83 11.52 -8.65
C LYS A 47 20.76 12.59 -8.41
N GLN A 48 19.92 12.86 -9.40
CA GLN A 48 18.82 13.81 -9.29
C GLN A 48 17.77 13.35 -8.26
N PHE A 49 17.42 12.06 -8.25
CA PHE A 49 16.51 11.49 -7.26
C PHE A 49 17.10 11.56 -5.84
N ASN A 50 18.38 11.25 -5.66
CA ASN A 50 19.06 11.40 -4.37
C ASN A 50 19.07 12.85 -3.87
N GLU A 51 19.17 13.83 -4.77
CA GLU A 51 19.05 15.24 -4.39
C GLU A 51 17.62 15.61 -3.98
N LEU A 52 16.62 15.11 -4.71
CA LEU A 52 15.20 15.26 -4.38
C LEU A 52 14.89 14.67 -3.00
N SER A 53 15.34 13.43 -2.74
CA SER A 53 15.18 12.75 -1.44
C SER A 53 15.77 13.57 -0.28
N LYS A 54 16.99 14.09 -0.44
CA LYS A 54 17.59 14.97 0.57
C LYS A 54 16.77 16.24 0.81
N ALA A 55 16.23 16.85 -0.25
CA ALA A 55 15.42 18.05 -0.14
C ALA A 55 14.06 17.77 0.56
N ILE A 56 13.44 16.62 0.28
CA ILE A 56 12.24 16.15 0.98
C ILE A 56 12.53 15.95 2.46
N ASN A 57 13.60 15.23 2.80
CA ASN A 57 14.01 14.96 4.18
C ASN A 57 14.48 16.18 4.95
N SER A 58 14.92 17.24 4.28
CA SER A 58 15.21 18.54 4.90
C SER A 58 14.02 19.50 4.86
N ASN A 59 12.85 19.06 4.39
CA ASN A 59 11.64 19.87 4.23
C ASN A 59 11.87 21.18 3.41
N ASP A 60 12.75 21.15 2.42
CA ASP A 60 13.09 22.33 1.60
C ASP A 60 12.14 22.46 0.41
N TYR A 61 10.98 23.08 0.66
CA TYR A 61 9.91 23.25 -0.34
C TYR A 61 10.39 23.87 -1.66
N LYS A 62 11.20 24.93 -1.57
CA LYS A 62 11.67 25.65 -2.77
C LYS A 62 12.58 24.76 -3.59
N LYS A 63 13.46 23.99 -2.93
CA LYS A 63 14.37 23.07 -3.60
C LYS A 63 13.62 21.89 -4.22
N VAL A 64 12.67 21.28 -3.50
CA VAL A 64 11.81 20.23 -4.04
C VAL A 64 11.08 20.72 -5.29
N LYS A 65 10.44 21.89 -5.22
CA LYS A 65 9.73 22.47 -6.37
C LYS A 65 10.65 22.68 -7.56
N ASN A 66 11.81 23.30 -7.35
CA ASN A 66 12.77 23.59 -8.42
C ASN A 66 13.31 22.31 -9.09
N ILE A 67 13.54 21.24 -8.32
CA ILE A 67 14.00 19.96 -8.87
C ILE A 67 12.91 19.33 -9.76
N LEU A 68 11.65 19.31 -9.28
CA LEU A 68 10.52 18.73 -10.01
C LEU A 68 10.10 19.56 -11.23
N ASP A 69 10.09 20.89 -11.13
CA ASP A 69 9.86 21.79 -12.29
C ASP A 69 10.85 21.50 -13.43
N LYS A 70 12.11 21.23 -13.09
CA LYS A 70 13.19 20.97 -14.07
C LYS A 70 13.23 19.53 -14.56
N ASN A 71 12.80 18.58 -13.73
CA ASN A 71 12.91 17.15 -13.98
C ASN A 71 11.59 16.43 -13.62
N PRO A 72 10.48 16.73 -14.31
CA PRO A 72 9.18 16.15 -13.98
C PRO A 72 9.15 14.63 -14.11
N GLN A 73 10.01 14.04 -14.95
CA GLN A 73 10.14 12.58 -15.14
C GLN A 73 10.56 11.83 -13.86
N LEU A 74 11.09 12.52 -12.85
CA LEU A 74 11.40 11.90 -11.56
C LEU A 74 10.14 11.37 -10.84
N MET A 75 8.97 11.94 -11.13
CA MET A 75 7.68 11.48 -10.60
C MET A 75 7.28 10.09 -11.11
N ASP A 76 7.83 9.68 -12.26
CA ASP A 76 7.50 8.40 -12.91
C ASP A 76 8.50 7.28 -12.57
N LEU A 77 9.54 7.57 -11.78
CA LEU A 77 10.49 6.57 -11.33
C LEU A 77 9.82 5.59 -10.37
N LYS A 78 9.94 4.29 -10.65
CA LYS A 78 9.33 3.23 -9.85
C LYS A 78 10.36 2.24 -9.32
N ASN A 79 10.09 1.64 -8.17
CA ASN A 79 10.86 0.50 -7.67
C ASN A 79 10.48 -0.80 -8.42
N ASN A 80 11.16 -1.90 -8.07
CA ASN A 80 10.88 -3.24 -8.61
C ASN A 80 9.45 -3.74 -8.33
N GLU A 81 8.74 -3.10 -7.40
CA GLU A 81 7.35 -3.39 -7.07
C GLU A 81 6.36 -2.50 -7.82
N ASN A 82 6.82 -1.70 -8.78
CA ASN A 82 6.02 -0.74 -9.55
C ASN A 82 5.48 0.44 -8.71
N MET A 83 6.09 0.73 -7.55
CA MET A 83 5.74 1.88 -6.72
C MET A 83 6.58 3.10 -7.07
N LYS A 84 5.95 4.27 -7.16
CA LYS A 84 6.64 5.53 -7.42
C LYS A 84 7.57 5.91 -6.25
N LEU A 85 8.85 6.13 -6.56
CA LEU A 85 9.90 6.35 -5.56
C LEU A 85 9.69 7.65 -4.78
N VAL A 86 9.21 8.71 -5.43
CA VAL A 86 8.93 10.01 -4.78
C VAL A 86 7.87 9.87 -3.68
N HIS A 87 6.85 9.03 -3.89
CA HIS A 87 5.81 8.78 -2.89
C HIS A 87 6.33 8.02 -1.69
N LEU A 88 7.14 6.99 -1.93
CA LEU A 88 7.81 6.28 -0.85
C LEU A 88 8.68 7.24 -0.04
N GLU A 89 9.41 8.14 -0.70
CA GLU A 89 10.28 9.08 -0.02
C GLU A 89 9.51 10.05 0.89
N VAL A 90 8.40 10.61 0.42
CA VAL A 90 7.57 11.52 1.22
C VAL A 90 6.95 10.81 2.41
N VAL A 91 6.40 9.61 2.18
CA VAL A 91 5.77 8.81 3.25
C VAL A 91 6.81 8.28 4.26
N ASN A 92 8.04 8.03 3.83
CA ASN A 92 9.13 7.55 4.69
C ASN A 92 9.89 8.68 5.40
N SER A 93 9.67 9.93 5.01
CA SER A 93 10.42 11.05 5.54
C SER A 93 9.93 11.43 6.93
N GLU A 94 10.83 11.42 7.90
CA GLU A 94 10.54 11.86 9.28
C GLU A 94 10.23 13.36 9.38
N ASN A 95 10.61 14.15 8.38
CA ASN A 95 10.54 15.62 8.41
C ASN A 95 9.67 16.24 7.31
N ALA A 96 9.18 15.45 6.35
CA ALA A 96 8.39 16.00 5.26
C ALA A 96 7.07 16.57 5.80
N THR A 97 6.81 17.84 5.51
CA THR A 97 5.55 18.47 5.90
C THR A 97 4.43 18.20 4.92
N ASN A 98 3.19 18.43 5.37
CA ASN A 98 1.99 18.42 4.54
C ASN A 98 2.16 19.27 3.25
N GLU A 99 2.91 20.36 3.29
CA GLU A 99 3.14 21.23 2.13
C GLU A 99 4.06 20.58 1.06
N ILE A 100 5.06 19.79 1.48
CA ILE A 100 5.89 19.01 0.54
C ILE A 100 5.05 17.92 -0.13
N LEU A 101 4.18 17.27 0.64
CA LEU A 101 3.27 16.27 0.08
C LEU A 101 2.28 16.92 -0.90
N LYS A 102 1.63 18.03 -0.55
CA LYS A 102 0.74 18.76 -1.49
C LYS A 102 1.46 19.15 -2.77
N LEU A 103 2.70 19.61 -2.65
CA LEU A 103 3.51 19.96 -3.80
C LEU A 103 3.76 18.74 -4.68
N ILE A 104 4.18 17.61 -4.10
CA ILE A 104 4.46 16.39 -4.87
C ILE A 104 3.19 15.85 -5.54
N LEU A 105 2.07 15.85 -4.83
CA LEU A 105 0.76 15.49 -5.37
C LEU A 105 0.29 16.42 -6.49
N SER A 106 0.76 17.67 -6.57
CA SER A 106 0.37 18.57 -7.66
C SER A 106 1.07 18.28 -8.99
N TYR A 107 2.15 17.50 -8.97
CA TYR A 107 2.78 16.96 -10.17
C TYR A 107 2.18 15.63 -10.62
N GLU A 108 1.36 15.01 -9.78
CA GLU A 108 0.68 13.77 -10.12
C GLU A 108 -0.53 14.01 -11.01
N LYS A 109 -0.64 13.20 -12.06
CA LYS A 109 -1.70 13.29 -13.07
C LYS A 109 -2.65 12.11 -13.03
N GLU A 110 -2.28 11.03 -12.34
CA GLU A 110 -3.00 9.76 -12.31
C GLU A 110 -3.61 9.51 -10.91
N LEU A 111 -4.86 9.02 -10.87
CA LEU A 111 -5.66 8.84 -9.66
C LEU A 111 -5.28 7.58 -8.84
N ASP A 112 -4.77 6.55 -9.50
CA ASP A 112 -4.31 5.28 -8.92
C ASP A 112 -3.15 5.45 -7.92
N VAL A 113 -2.36 6.49 -8.13
CA VAL A 113 -1.27 6.92 -7.26
C VAL A 113 -1.75 7.34 -5.85
N TYR A 114 -2.90 8.01 -5.75
CA TYR A 114 -3.46 8.45 -4.47
C TYR A 114 -3.85 7.26 -3.59
N TYR A 115 -4.32 6.17 -4.21
CA TYR A 115 -4.61 4.91 -3.53
C TYR A 115 -3.34 4.24 -2.99
N GLY A 116 -2.26 4.22 -3.78
CA GLY A 116 -0.98 3.71 -3.31
C GLY A 116 -0.54 4.43 -2.04
N ILE A 117 -0.53 5.76 -2.05
CA ILE A 117 -0.10 6.58 -0.90
C ILE A 117 -1.05 6.39 0.29
N ALA A 118 -2.37 6.45 0.07
CA ALA A 118 -3.35 6.23 1.13
C ALA A 118 -3.14 4.86 1.79
N MET A 119 -2.88 3.79 1.05
CA MET A 119 -2.62 2.47 1.66
C MET A 119 -1.29 2.39 2.43
N PHE A 120 -0.26 3.16 2.04
CA PHE A 120 1.01 3.19 2.78
C PHE A 120 0.96 4.01 4.06
N VAL A 121 0.06 4.99 4.14
CA VAL A 121 -0.05 5.86 5.31
C VAL A 121 -0.37 5.04 6.57
N PRO A 122 -1.41 4.19 6.60
CA PRO A 122 -1.62 3.24 7.68
C PRO A 122 -0.51 2.21 7.85
N ILE A 123 0.32 1.87 6.87
CA ILE A 123 1.43 0.94 7.11
C ILE A 123 2.56 1.63 7.89
N LYS A 124 2.74 2.93 7.67
CA LYS A 124 3.89 3.69 8.18
C LYS A 124 3.60 4.49 9.45
N THR A 125 2.35 4.83 9.72
CA THR A 125 1.93 5.53 10.94
C THR A 125 2.00 4.61 12.15
N HIS A 126 3.21 4.23 12.56
CA HIS A 126 3.41 3.53 13.83
C HIS A 126 2.66 4.26 14.96
N PHE A 127 2.10 3.45 15.86
CA PHE A 127 1.23 3.82 16.98
C PHE A 127 1.43 5.27 17.47
N GLY A 128 0.47 6.14 17.18
CA GLY A 128 0.38 7.49 17.76
C GLY A 128 0.78 8.66 16.85
N ASP A 129 1.19 8.41 15.60
CA ASP A 129 1.53 9.50 14.67
C ASP A 129 0.28 10.22 14.12
N THR A 130 0.06 11.45 14.57
CA THR A 130 -1.03 12.32 14.09
C THR A 130 -0.85 12.75 12.63
N ALA A 131 0.38 12.73 12.10
CA ALA A 131 0.67 13.12 10.72
C ALA A 131 -0.06 12.22 9.71
N GLY A 132 -0.22 10.93 10.02
CA GLY A 132 -0.96 9.98 9.20
C GLY A 132 -2.42 10.32 8.96
N VAL A 133 -3.08 10.78 10.02
CA VAL A 133 -4.48 11.20 9.96
C VAL A 133 -4.62 12.46 9.12
N GLU A 134 -3.73 13.43 9.31
CA GLU A 134 -3.74 14.67 8.53
C GLU A 134 -3.43 14.43 7.05
N ILE A 135 -2.45 13.57 6.76
CA ILE A 135 -2.10 13.16 5.40
C ILE A 135 -3.27 12.45 4.74
N SER A 136 -3.92 11.50 5.42
CA SER A 136 -5.09 10.80 4.89
C SER A 136 -6.27 11.75 4.65
N LYS A 137 -6.56 12.66 5.60
CA LYS A 137 -7.60 13.69 5.44
C LYS A 137 -7.30 14.58 4.24
N MET A 138 -6.05 14.97 4.07
CA MET A 138 -5.62 15.79 2.96
C MET A 138 -5.78 15.04 1.63
N LEU A 139 -5.30 13.79 1.53
CA LEU A 139 -5.44 12.95 0.34
C LEU A 139 -6.92 12.81 -0.08
N PHE A 140 -7.80 12.51 0.89
CA PHE A 140 -9.24 12.40 0.64
C PHE A 140 -9.91 13.75 0.34
N SER A 141 -9.43 14.86 0.91
CA SER A 141 -9.99 16.20 0.64
C SER A 141 -9.65 16.75 -0.74
N ILE A 142 -8.54 16.32 -1.33
CA ILE A 142 -8.11 16.79 -2.66
C ILE A 142 -8.90 16.04 -3.76
N HIS A 143 -9.42 14.83 -3.49
CA HIS A 143 -10.09 13.99 -4.48
C HIS A 143 -11.30 13.26 -3.89
N SER A 144 -12.43 13.96 -3.73
CA SER A 144 -13.72 13.41 -3.25
C SER A 144 -14.35 12.34 -4.17
N ASP A 145 -13.81 12.15 -5.38
CA ASP A 145 -14.38 11.34 -6.46
C ASP A 145 -13.45 10.18 -6.86
N LEU A 146 -12.87 9.49 -5.88
CA LEU A 146 -12.00 8.34 -6.13
C LEU A 146 -12.74 7.25 -6.96
N PRO A 147 -12.22 6.83 -8.13
CA PRO A 147 -12.81 5.78 -8.95
C PRO A 147 -12.74 4.42 -8.25
N ASN A 148 -13.85 3.69 -8.33
CA ASN A 148 -14.24 2.51 -7.54
C ASN A 148 -13.49 1.19 -7.83
N GLU A 149 -12.35 1.20 -8.50
CA GLU A 149 -11.68 -0.03 -8.93
C GLU A 149 -10.20 0.01 -8.51
N ILE A 150 -9.94 -0.37 -7.26
CA ILE A 150 -8.64 -0.93 -6.92
C ILE A 150 -8.53 -2.23 -7.72
N ASP A 151 -7.66 -2.21 -8.73
CA ASP A 151 -7.29 -3.34 -9.58
C ASP A 151 -7.08 -4.59 -8.71
N GLU A 152 -7.73 -5.69 -9.07
CA GLU A 152 -7.64 -6.97 -8.36
C GLU A 152 -6.18 -7.47 -8.27
N THR A 153 -5.32 -7.13 -9.24
CA THR A 153 -3.89 -7.44 -9.17
C THR A 153 -3.16 -6.74 -8.02
N PHE A 154 -3.67 -5.61 -7.54
CA PHE A 154 -3.12 -4.89 -6.40
C PHE A 154 -3.54 -5.51 -5.06
N LYS A 155 -4.76 -6.08 -4.99
CA LYS A 155 -5.25 -6.84 -3.81
C LYS A 155 -4.49 -8.15 -3.60
N GLU A 156 -4.12 -8.83 -4.67
CA GLU A 156 -3.34 -10.08 -4.59
C GLU A 156 -1.91 -9.85 -4.07
N LYS A 157 -1.33 -8.67 -4.35
CA LYS A 157 0.05 -8.34 -3.96
C LYS A 157 0.16 -7.87 -2.50
N TYR A 158 -0.88 -7.24 -1.97
CA TYR A 158 -0.95 -6.75 -0.58
C TYR A 158 -2.17 -7.38 0.10
N ALA A 159 -2.01 -8.63 0.56
CA ALA A 159 -3.08 -9.46 1.11
C ALA A 159 -3.73 -8.95 2.42
N PHE A 160 -3.42 -7.73 2.87
CA PHE A 160 -3.94 -7.17 4.11
C PHE A 160 -4.97 -6.07 3.82
N SER A 161 -6.12 -6.15 4.51
CA SER A 161 -7.07 -5.03 4.51
C SER A 161 -6.45 -3.81 5.17
N VAL A 162 -6.54 -2.65 4.51
CA VAL A 162 -6.16 -1.35 5.08
C VAL A 162 -6.91 -1.08 6.38
N LEU A 163 -8.17 -1.49 6.47
CA LEU A 163 -8.98 -1.35 7.67
C LEU A 163 -8.41 -2.19 8.81
N PHE A 164 -7.93 -3.40 8.53
CA PHE A 164 -7.24 -4.23 9.52
C PHE A 164 -5.95 -3.57 10.03
N ILE A 165 -5.14 -2.99 9.14
CA ILE A 165 -3.92 -2.28 9.54
C ILE A 165 -4.24 -1.10 10.47
N ILE A 166 -5.23 -0.28 10.11
CA ILE A 166 -5.67 0.85 10.95
C ILE A 166 -6.22 0.36 12.30
N TYR A 167 -6.93 -0.77 12.29
CA TYR A 167 -7.43 -1.41 13.51
C TYR A 167 -6.27 -1.85 14.42
N LEU A 168 -5.22 -2.48 13.87
CA LEU A 168 -4.02 -2.86 14.64
C LEU A 168 -3.33 -1.65 15.27
N GLN A 169 -3.42 -0.48 14.64
CA GLN A 169 -2.88 0.79 15.16
C GLN A 169 -3.75 1.43 16.23
N ASN A 170 -4.93 0.88 16.49
CA ASN A 170 -5.92 1.44 17.40
C ASN A 170 -6.32 2.89 17.05
N ASN A 171 -6.31 3.24 15.75
CA ASN A 171 -6.65 4.58 15.28
C ASN A 171 -8.09 4.65 14.73
N PHE A 172 -9.07 4.72 15.64
CA PHE A 172 -10.49 4.69 15.26
C PHE A 172 -10.94 5.90 14.43
N GLU A 173 -10.31 7.07 14.62
CA GLU A 173 -10.62 8.26 13.83
C GLU A 173 -10.17 8.10 12.37
N LEU A 174 -8.99 7.52 12.15
CA LEU A 174 -8.52 7.18 10.81
C LEU A 174 -9.41 6.12 10.16
N PHE A 175 -9.86 5.14 10.95
CA PHE A 175 -10.74 4.08 10.47
C PHE A 175 -12.06 4.62 9.94
N LYS A 176 -12.72 5.50 10.71
CA LYS A 176 -13.93 6.19 10.27
C LYS A 176 -13.67 6.99 9.00
N LEU A 177 -12.58 7.75 8.95
CA LEU A 177 -12.24 8.57 7.81
C LEU A 177 -12.12 7.75 6.51
N TYR A 178 -11.50 6.56 6.56
CA TYR A 178 -11.42 5.67 5.40
C TYR A 178 -12.79 5.16 4.95
N LEU A 179 -13.67 4.85 5.90
CA LEU A 179 -15.02 4.40 5.57
C LEU A 179 -15.88 5.54 5.00
N GLU A 180 -15.76 6.74 5.58
CA GLU A 180 -16.46 7.96 5.16
C GLU A 180 -16.00 8.47 3.80
N SER A 181 -14.75 8.19 3.39
CA SER A 181 -14.21 8.63 2.09
C SER A 181 -14.78 7.86 0.88
N GLY A 182 -15.65 6.88 1.11
CA GLY A 182 -16.22 6.05 0.05
C GLY A 182 -15.37 4.83 -0.31
N PHE A 183 -14.38 4.47 0.52
CA PHE A 183 -13.59 3.25 0.36
C PHE A 183 -14.52 2.02 0.27
N LYS A 184 -14.48 1.32 -0.86
CA LYS A 184 -15.32 0.14 -1.10
C LYS A 184 -14.78 -1.06 -0.33
N ILE A 185 -15.49 -1.44 0.72
CA ILE A 185 -15.18 -2.65 1.50
C ILE A 185 -15.44 -3.88 0.62
N SER A 186 -14.36 -4.64 0.38
CA SER A 186 -14.42 -5.90 -0.38
C SER A 186 -15.30 -6.92 0.35
N ASN A 187 -15.97 -7.82 -0.38
CA ASN A 187 -16.58 -9.01 0.24
C ASN A 187 -15.51 -9.98 0.79
N GLU A 188 -14.27 -9.83 0.31
CA GLU A 188 -13.09 -10.57 0.77
C GLU A 188 -12.38 -9.91 1.96
N ASP A 189 -12.84 -8.75 2.44
CA ASP A 189 -12.23 -8.07 3.59
C ASP A 189 -12.38 -8.91 4.88
N SER A 190 -11.28 -9.15 5.59
CA SER A 190 -11.22 -9.99 6.79
C SER A 190 -11.33 -9.21 8.10
N THR A 191 -11.43 -7.89 8.08
CA THR A 191 -11.28 -7.05 9.29
C THR A 191 -12.29 -7.41 10.38
N ILE A 192 -13.54 -7.73 10.02
CA ILE A 192 -14.53 -8.22 10.98
C ILE A 192 -14.08 -9.55 11.62
N ASN A 193 -13.55 -10.48 10.81
CA ASN A 193 -13.00 -11.74 11.29
C ASN A 193 -11.87 -11.50 12.30
N ASP A 194 -10.96 -10.60 11.96
CA ASP A 194 -9.75 -10.32 12.74
C ASP A 194 -10.10 -9.66 14.09
N ILE A 195 -11.02 -8.69 14.09
CA ILE A 195 -11.53 -8.08 15.34
C ILE A 195 -12.24 -9.14 16.20
N SER A 196 -12.96 -10.06 15.57
CA SER A 196 -13.67 -11.14 16.29
C SER A 196 -12.71 -12.16 16.88
N HIS A 197 -11.64 -12.48 16.15
CA HIS A 197 -10.56 -13.33 16.63
C HIS A 197 -9.85 -12.71 17.82
N ASP A 198 -9.57 -11.41 17.81
CA ASP A 198 -8.99 -10.69 18.96
C ASP A 198 -9.85 -10.82 20.22
N MET A 199 -11.18 -10.74 20.08
CA MET A 199 -12.08 -10.96 21.22
C MET A 199 -12.02 -12.39 21.75
N LEU A 200 -11.94 -13.41 20.89
CA LEU A 200 -11.78 -14.80 21.30
C LEU A 200 -10.44 -15.03 22.00
N LYS A 201 -9.36 -14.48 21.43
CA LYS A 201 -8.01 -14.53 22.00
C LYS A 201 -7.94 -13.87 23.37
N PHE A 202 -8.57 -12.72 23.55
CA PHE A 202 -8.64 -12.07 24.85
C PHE A 202 -9.26 -12.99 25.91
N ILE A 203 -10.32 -13.73 25.57
CA ILE A 203 -10.95 -14.66 26.50
C ILE A 203 -10.05 -15.88 26.78
N GLN A 204 -9.52 -16.52 25.73
CA GLN A 204 -8.82 -17.81 25.84
C GLN A 204 -7.35 -17.68 26.24
N GLU A 205 -6.60 -16.80 25.60
CA GLU A 205 -5.15 -16.70 25.75
C GLU A 205 -4.79 -15.69 26.83
N ASP A 206 -5.33 -14.47 26.76
CA ASP A 206 -4.94 -13.40 27.69
C ASP A 206 -5.51 -13.63 29.10
N LYS A 207 -6.68 -14.26 29.18
CA LYS A 207 -7.40 -14.51 30.44
C LYS A 207 -7.46 -15.96 30.85
N GLY A 208 -7.09 -16.89 29.97
CA GLY A 208 -7.01 -18.32 30.29
C GLY A 208 -8.36 -19.03 30.43
N TYR A 209 -9.46 -18.42 29.99
CA TYR A 209 -10.78 -19.04 30.09
C TYR A 209 -11.00 -20.05 28.96
N LYS A 210 -11.58 -21.20 29.31
CA LYS A 210 -11.98 -22.19 28.31
C LYS A 210 -13.25 -21.73 27.60
N LEU A 211 -13.20 -21.69 26.27
CA LEU A 211 -14.36 -21.58 25.40
C LEU A 211 -14.50 -22.88 24.61
N ASP A 212 -15.62 -23.56 24.81
CA ASP A 212 -16.06 -24.70 24.02
C ASP A 212 -17.53 -24.46 23.68
N VAL A 213 -17.87 -24.56 22.38
CA VAL A 213 -19.22 -24.37 21.85
C VAL A 213 -20.25 -25.32 22.48
N HIS A 214 -19.81 -26.47 23.00
CA HIS A 214 -20.68 -27.45 23.64
C HIS A 214 -20.77 -27.26 25.17
N PHE A 215 -19.76 -26.65 25.80
CA PHE A 215 -19.72 -26.50 27.24
C PHE A 215 -18.88 -25.30 27.69
N ILE A 216 -19.55 -24.29 28.26
CA ILE A 216 -18.88 -23.12 28.84
C ILE A 216 -18.84 -23.26 30.37
N PRO A 217 -17.65 -23.34 30.99
CA PRO A 217 -17.51 -23.39 32.45
C PRO A 217 -18.19 -22.21 33.15
N SER A 218 -18.66 -22.41 34.39
CA SER A 218 -19.35 -21.37 35.16
C SER A 218 -18.47 -20.16 35.45
N GLU A 219 -17.16 -20.36 35.63
CA GLU A 219 -16.17 -19.29 35.76
C GLU A 219 -16.07 -18.44 34.50
N THR A 220 -16.02 -19.07 33.32
CA THR A 220 -16.05 -18.36 32.03
C THR A 220 -17.34 -17.57 31.88
N LYS A 221 -18.50 -18.15 32.22
CA LYS A 221 -19.79 -17.41 32.19
C LYS A 221 -19.78 -16.18 33.10
N LYS A 222 -19.23 -16.30 34.31
CA LYS A 222 -19.08 -15.15 35.23
C LYS A 222 -18.14 -14.09 34.65
N PHE A 223 -17.04 -14.51 34.01
CA PHE A 223 -16.12 -13.59 33.35
C PHE A 223 -16.76 -12.86 32.17
N LEU A 224 -17.54 -13.55 31.33
CA LEU A 224 -18.28 -12.93 30.23
C LEU A 224 -19.31 -11.88 30.72
N GLN A 225 -19.73 -11.93 31.99
CA GLN A 225 -20.57 -10.91 32.61
C GLN A 225 -19.79 -9.80 33.33
N SER A 226 -18.47 -9.93 33.44
CA SER A 226 -17.63 -8.98 34.16
C SER A 226 -17.54 -7.63 33.44
N SER A 227 -17.33 -6.56 34.21
CA SER A 227 -17.11 -5.22 33.66
C SER A 227 -15.89 -5.14 32.75
N GLU A 228 -14.86 -5.95 33.02
CA GLU A 228 -13.66 -6.02 32.21
C GLU A 228 -13.96 -6.52 30.79
N TYR A 229 -14.60 -7.70 30.68
CA TYR A 229 -14.98 -8.23 29.37
C TYR A 229 -15.98 -7.32 28.66
N GLN A 230 -17.00 -6.82 29.36
CA GLN A 230 -18.00 -5.94 28.76
C GLN A 230 -17.39 -4.64 28.22
N THR A 231 -16.38 -4.08 28.91
CA THR A 231 -15.64 -2.91 28.44
C THR A 231 -14.81 -3.24 27.19
N TYR A 232 -14.07 -4.35 27.21
CA TYR A 232 -13.26 -4.81 26.07
C TYR A 232 -14.15 -5.10 24.84
N LYS A 233 -15.24 -5.86 25.02
CA LYS A 233 -16.23 -6.17 23.98
C LYS A 233 -16.78 -4.89 23.36
N LYS A 234 -17.24 -3.93 24.18
CA LYS A 234 -17.78 -2.66 23.69
C LYS A 234 -16.76 -1.87 22.87
N GLU A 235 -15.50 -1.88 23.30
CA GLU A 235 -14.39 -1.25 22.58
C GLU A 235 -14.24 -1.88 21.18
N LYS A 236 -14.22 -3.22 21.09
CA LYS A 236 -14.06 -3.95 19.83
C LYS A 236 -15.28 -3.85 18.91
N LEU A 237 -16.48 -4.00 19.44
CA LEU A 237 -17.71 -3.95 18.65
C LEU A 237 -17.96 -2.58 18.00
N LYS A 238 -17.39 -1.49 18.54
CA LYS A 238 -17.50 -0.17 17.91
C LYS A 238 -16.91 -0.16 16.48
N TRP A 239 -15.84 -0.93 16.23
CA TRP A 239 -15.18 -1.04 14.94
C TRP A 239 -16.02 -1.83 13.93
N ILE A 240 -16.57 -2.97 14.36
CA ILE A 240 -17.47 -3.79 13.53
C ILE A 240 -18.73 -2.99 13.18
N LYS A 241 -19.33 -2.31 14.15
CA LYS A 241 -20.50 -1.46 13.92
C LYS A 241 -20.22 -0.35 12.91
N GLU A 242 -19.01 0.24 12.94
CA GLU A 242 -18.63 1.26 11.98
C GLU A 242 -18.57 0.69 10.56
N ILE A 243 -17.96 -0.48 10.35
CA ILE A 243 -17.97 -1.19 9.05
C ILE A 243 -19.41 -1.41 8.55
N LEU A 244 -20.28 -1.88 9.45
CA LEU A 244 -21.65 -2.28 9.09
C LEU A 244 -22.58 -1.11 8.73
N LYS A 245 -22.19 0.14 8.98
CA LYS A 245 -22.88 1.31 8.43
C LYS A 245 -22.77 1.39 6.90
N TYR A 246 -21.69 0.86 6.34
CA TYR A 246 -21.34 0.97 4.92
C TYR A 246 -21.51 -0.33 4.14
N LYS A 247 -21.52 -1.49 4.82
CA LYS A 247 -21.66 -2.80 4.17
C LYS A 247 -22.44 -3.78 5.04
N LYS A 248 -23.43 -4.49 4.47
CA LYS A 248 -24.19 -5.48 5.23
C LYS A 248 -23.36 -6.73 5.50
N ILE A 249 -23.55 -7.34 6.67
CA ILE A 249 -22.85 -8.57 7.05
C ILE A 249 -23.07 -9.72 6.04
N SER A 250 -24.26 -9.80 5.45
CA SER A 250 -24.63 -10.80 4.43
C SER A 250 -23.84 -10.69 3.13
N GLU A 251 -23.16 -9.58 2.89
CA GLU A 251 -22.35 -9.35 1.68
C GLU A 251 -20.91 -9.86 1.81
N PHE A 252 -20.45 -10.19 3.02
CA PHE A 252 -19.12 -10.74 3.24
C PHE A 252 -19.10 -12.23 2.93
N ARG A 253 -17.97 -12.75 2.45
CA ARG A 253 -17.77 -14.20 2.35
C ARG A 253 -17.81 -14.81 3.75
N LYS A 254 -18.49 -15.95 3.90
CA LYS A 254 -18.69 -16.60 5.22
C LYS A 254 -17.41 -16.79 6.02
N PHE A 255 -16.30 -17.16 5.37
CA PHE A 255 -15.03 -17.37 6.08
C PHE A 255 -14.45 -16.07 6.66
N ASN A 256 -14.77 -14.90 6.10
CA ASN A 256 -14.32 -13.58 6.56
C ASN A 256 -15.17 -12.99 7.70
N ILE A 257 -16.16 -13.74 8.16
CA ILE A 257 -16.95 -13.40 9.34
C ILE A 257 -17.09 -14.63 10.26
N GLY A 258 -16.31 -15.69 10.01
CA GLY A 258 -16.43 -16.98 10.69
C GLY A 258 -16.19 -16.88 12.18
N PHE A 259 -15.19 -16.10 12.61
CA PHE A 259 -14.93 -15.89 14.03
C PHE A 259 -16.04 -15.10 14.73
N LEU A 260 -16.78 -14.25 14.02
CA LEU A 260 -17.94 -13.57 14.62
C LEU A 260 -19.06 -14.56 14.93
N TYR A 261 -19.31 -15.53 14.05
CA TYR A 261 -20.24 -16.65 14.31
C TYR A 261 -19.76 -17.51 15.48
N ILE A 262 -18.48 -17.89 15.50
CA ILE A 262 -17.92 -18.68 16.62
C ILE A 262 -18.06 -17.90 17.93
N LEU A 263 -17.74 -16.60 17.92
CA LEU A 263 -17.88 -15.74 19.09
C LEU A 263 -19.33 -15.68 19.57
N PHE A 264 -20.31 -15.57 18.66
CA PHE A 264 -21.72 -15.68 19.02
C PHE A 264 -22.04 -17.05 19.63
N ASP A 265 -21.63 -18.15 19.00
CA ASP A 265 -21.93 -19.50 19.45
C ASP A 265 -21.39 -19.77 20.86
N VAL A 266 -20.19 -19.29 21.18
CA VAL A 266 -19.55 -19.50 22.49
C VAL A 266 -19.96 -18.47 23.56
N THR A 267 -20.47 -17.30 23.19
CA THR A 267 -20.88 -16.28 24.19
C THR A 267 -22.39 -16.18 24.37
N GLN A 268 -23.16 -16.57 23.35
CA GLN A 268 -24.60 -16.34 23.22
C GLN A 268 -24.97 -14.86 23.45
N ASP A 269 -24.10 -13.94 23.01
CA ASP A 269 -24.27 -12.50 23.23
C ASP A 269 -25.29 -11.90 22.25
N ASP A 270 -26.34 -11.28 22.79
CA ASP A 270 -27.43 -10.68 22.00
C ASP A 270 -26.96 -9.53 21.10
N GLU A 271 -25.92 -8.78 21.50
CA GLU A 271 -25.40 -7.68 20.69
C GLU A 271 -24.67 -8.22 19.45
N ILE A 272 -23.93 -9.31 19.60
CA ILE A 272 -23.28 -10.00 18.48
C ILE A 272 -24.31 -10.61 17.55
N LYS A 273 -25.36 -11.23 18.12
CA LYS A 273 -26.49 -11.74 17.35
C LYS A 273 -27.13 -10.66 16.48
N GLN A 274 -27.37 -9.48 17.05
CA GLN A 274 -27.93 -8.34 16.31
C GLN A 274 -27.04 -7.93 15.14
N LEU A 275 -25.71 -7.93 15.30
CA LEU A 275 -24.79 -7.64 14.19
C LEU A 275 -24.90 -8.69 13.07
N LEU A 276 -25.02 -9.97 13.43
CA LEU A 276 -25.18 -11.08 12.47
C LEU A 276 -26.52 -11.04 11.73
N ASP A 277 -27.59 -10.61 12.41
CA ASP A 277 -28.92 -10.45 11.82
C ASP A 277 -29.03 -9.16 10.95
N GLY A 278 -27.97 -8.37 10.86
CA GLY A 278 -27.94 -7.10 10.12
C GLY A 278 -28.68 -5.95 10.83
N GLY A 279 -28.84 -6.06 12.15
CA GLY A 279 -29.51 -5.09 13.01
C GLY A 279 -28.77 -3.74 13.07
N LYS A 280 -29.56 -2.66 12.98
CA LYS A 280 -29.16 -1.29 13.30
C LYS A 280 -29.42 -0.98 14.76
#